data_AF-A0A519KTY3-F1
#
_entry.id   AF-A0A519KTY3-F1
#
_cell.length_a   1.000
_cell.length_b   1.000
_cell.length_c   1.000
_cell.angle_alpha   90.00
_cell.angle_beta   90.00
_cell.angle_gamma   90.00
#
_symmetry.space_group_name_H-M   'P 1'
#
loop_
_entity.id
_entity.type
_entity.pdbx_description
1 polymer ?
#
loop_
_entity_poly.entity_id
_entity_poly.type
_entity_poly.pdbx_seq_one_letter_code
_entity_poly.pdbx_strand_id
1 'polypeptide(L)'
;TREGGAPAAANFSATNLIGVLPGANPALPAVALMAHYDTTPNSPGAADDSAGVAAVLETVRALRARGPSERTLVVLFTDGEELDLDGARVFWGGHPLRDRIGAVVNLEARGGGGRAMMFETGRGNSQTIALFGEAAVRATGGVTSNSLAVFVYETMPNGTDFTIPKARGVQGVNFAFIGRPEQYHAPGSTPEALDQGSVQHIGSQALETADALLRAPALPVATTNTVYADVFGQVILRYPPAMGWLLWGVAALLLGGAAALARRRAGLNFADLGRGMVDGLWFLTAGLVVTQVVRGLGGPMAGRIDSADAYYTLLARLPWLEAGIVLAVLALILAVLGGRARSDRRLTAGALAALTLLTVLFEGGLNPLILGAGVLATGLSLAPQLAAKTVWGGWTGLIALVLVFAAAAQGFAPETAFLFLWPALLAALVAVIAALFDPALLKPASLAPVAVTAAVVGAWLVGLSHPVFLGIGMDLPGALALLGLLGLMLVRPLSPE
;
A
#
# COMPACT_ATOMS: atom_id res chain seq x y z
N THR A 1 -15.86 -18.18 -7.29
CA THR A 1 -16.51 -19.47 -6.98
C THR A 1 -16.21 -19.78 -5.52
N ARG A 2 -17.18 -20.28 -4.73
CA ARG A 2 -16.85 -20.87 -3.43
C ARG A 2 -16.19 -22.21 -3.73
N GLU A 3 -14.88 -22.23 -3.87
CA GLU A 3 -14.12 -23.47 -4.00
C GLU A 3 -13.90 -24.06 -2.61
N GLY A 4 -15.00 -24.47 -2.01
CA GLY A 4 -15.02 -25.35 -0.85
C GLY A 4 -16.02 -26.44 -1.19
N GLY A 5 -15.51 -27.61 -1.59
CA GLY A 5 -16.35 -28.81 -1.66
C GLY A 5 -16.96 -29.08 -0.29
N ALA A 6 -18.13 -29.71 -0.23
CA ALA A 6 -18.73 -30.07 1.06
C ALA A 6 -17.73 -30.97 1.84
N PRO A 7 -17.19 -30.55 3.00
CA PRO A 7 -16.16 -31.32 3.72
C PRO A 7 -16.60 -32.74 4.07
N ALA A 8 -17.91 -32.90 4.31
CA ALA A 8 -18.56 -34.19 4.53
C ALA A 8 -18.53 -35.13 3.31
N ALA A 9 -18.46 -34.60 2.09
CA ALA A 9 -18.33 -35.40 0.86
C ALA A 9 -16.89 -35.87 0.60
N ALA A 10 -15.89 -35.21 1.22
CA ALA A 10 -14.46 -35.53 1.07
C ALA A 10 -13.86 -36.26 2.29
N ASN A 11 -14.64 -36.48 3.35
CA ASN A 11 -14.17 -37.03 4.64
C ASN A 11 -13.00 -36.21 5.23
N PHE A 12 -13.01 -34.90 4.98
CA PHE A 12 -11.97 -33.97 5.43
C PHE A 12 -12.13 -33.65 6.93
N SER A 13 -11.03 -33.64 7.68
CA SER A 13 -11.00 -33.33 9.10
C SER A 13 -9.84 -32.37 9.39
N ALA A 14 -10.15 -31.14 9.80
CA ALA A 14 -9.17 -30.16 10.25
C ALA A 14 -8.83 -30.36 11.74
N THR A 15 -7.54 -30.31 12.09
CA THR A 15 -7.06 -30.43 13.47
C THR A 15 -6.23 -29.23 13.88
N ASN A 16 -6.84 -28.31 14.64
CA ASN A 16 -6.12 -27.18 15.20
C ASN A 16 -5.23 -27.61 16.38
N LEU A 17 -4.03 -27.04 16.49
CA LEU A 17 -3.13 -27.23 17.62
C LEU A 17 -3.19 -26.02 18.54
N ILE A 18 -3.44 -26.24 19.83
CA ILE A 18 -3.63 -25.17 20.80
C ILE A 18 -2.64 -25.33 21.95
N GLY A 19 -1.80 -24.33 22.15
CA GLY A 19 -0.92 -24.18 23.30
C GLY A 19 -1.43 -23.09 24.25
N VAL A 20 -1.26 -23.27 25.55
CA VAL A 20 -1.61 -22.25 26.55
C VAL A 20 -0.42 -22.01 27.46
N LEU A 21 0.07 -20.78 27.49
CA LEU A 21 1.07 -20.30 28.44
C LEU A 21 0.36 -19.40 29.46
N PRO A 22 0.12 -19.87 30.70
CA PRO A 22 -0.60 -19.09 31.71
C PRO A 22 0.11 -17.79 32.07
N GLY A 23 -0.66 -16.70 32.17
CA GLY A 23 -0.19 -15.44 32.74
C GLY A 23 -0.28 -15.44 34.27
N ALA A 24 0.31 -14.42 34.89
CA ALA A 24 0.24 -14.19 36.34
C ALA A 24 -1.20 -13.98 36.84
N ASN A 25 -2.09 -13.43 36.00
CA ASN A 25 -3.50 -13.29 36.29
C ASN A 25 -4.37 -13.92 35.19
N PRO A 26 -4.69 -15.22 35.31
CA PRO A 26 -5.51 -15.95 34.35
C PRO A 26 -6.97 -15.46 34.24
N ALA A 27 -7.43 -14.51 35.06
CA ALA A 27 -8.77 -13.92 34.94
C ALA A 27 -8.83 -12.83 33.86
N LEU A 28 -7.70 -12.26 33.47
CA LEU A 28 -7.64 -11.26 32.41
C LEU A 28 -7.91 -11.89 31.03
N PRO A 29 -8.42 -11.11 30.05
CA PRO A 29 -8.55 -11.59 28.68
C PRO A 29 -7.19 -12.04 28.13
N ALA A 30 -7.18 -13.19 27.46
CA ALA A 30 -6.00 -13.76 26.84
C ALA A 30 -5.62 -13.03 25.55
N VAL A 31 -4.36 -13.16 25.15
CA VAL A 31 -3.87 -12.76 23.82
C VAL A 31 -3.63 -14.03 23.03
N ALA A 32 -4.11 -14.09 21.79
CA ALA A 32 -3.82 -15.18 20.88
C ALA A 32 -2.66 -14.80 19.94
N LEU A 33 -1.75 -15.75 19.72
CA LEU A 33 -0.72 -15.70 18.70
C LEU A 33 -0.99 -16.84 17.71
N MET A 34 -1.20 -16.48 16.45
CA MET A 34 -1.78 -17.33 15.41
C MET A 34 -0.89 -17.40 14.17
N ALA A 35 -0.93 -18.57 13.53
CA ALA A 35 -0.34 -18.93 12.23
C ALA A 35 -1.05 -20.20 11.75
N HIS A 36 -1.09 -20.46 10.45
CA HIS A 36 -1.63 -21.73 9.95
C HIS A 36 -0.48 -22.72 9.66
N TYR A 37 -0.74 -24.03 9.78
CA TYR A 37 0.30 -25.05 9.57
C TYR A 37 0.03 -25.98 8.38
N ASP A 38 -1.13 -25.87 7.75
CA ASP A 38 -1.40 -26.54 6.49
C ASP A 38 -0.61 -25.90 5.33
N THR A 39 -0.62 -26.57 4.18
CA THR A 39 0.04 -26.10 2.96
C THR A 39 -0.79 -26.47 1.75
N THR A 40 -0.55 -25.80 0.62
CA THR A 40 -1.20 -26.11 -0.65
C THR A 40 -0.52 -27.26 -1.39
N PRO A 41 -1.27 -28.00 -2.24
CA PRO A 41 -0.70 -29.04 -3.10
C PRO A 41 0.45 -28.50 -3.97
N ASN A 42 1.55 -29.25 -4.04
CA ASN A 42 2.76 -28.91 -4.80
C ASN A 42 3.56 -27.71 -4.28
N SER A 43 3.25 -27.17 -3.09
CA SER A 43 4.11 -26.22 -2.38
C SER A 43 4.68 -26.84 -1.11
N PRO A 44 5.99 -26.70 -0.85
CA PRO A 44 6.58 -27.07 0.44
C PRO A 44 6.14 -26.14 1.60
N GLY A 45 5.48 -25.01 1.32
CA GLY A 45 4.88 -24.14 2.35
C GLY A 45 5.89 -23.45 3.27
N ALA A 46 7.15 -23.26 2.83
CA ALA A 46 8.19 -22.72 3.71
C ALA A 46 7.91 -21.28 4.13
N ALA A 47 7.44 -20.46 3.19
CA ALA A 47 7.00 -19.10 3.48
C ALA A 47 5.61 -19.05 4.12
N ASP A 48 4.68 -19.84 3.57
CA ASP A 48 3.25 -19.77 3.84
C ASP A 48 2.74 -21.14 4.32
N ASP A 49 2.57 -21.36 5.63
CA ASP A 49 2.98 -20.46 6.73
C ASP A 49 3.90 -21.15 7.75
N SER A 50 4.79 -22.03 7.26
CA SER A 50 5.85 -22.60 8.10
C SER A 50 6.73 -21.51 8.75
N ALA A 51 6.92 -20.37 8.07
CA ALA A 51 7.62 -19.22 8.60
C ALA A 51 6.88 -18.58 9.79
N GLY A 52 5.55 -18.40 9.70
CA GLY A 52 4.71 -17.95 10.80
C GLY A 52 4.75 -18.93 11.97
N VAL A 53 4.59 -20.23 11.73
CA VAL A 53 4.69 -21.26 12.78
C VAL A 53 6.04 -21.19 13.50
N ALA A 54 7.15 -21.11 12.77
CA ALA A 54 8.48 -20.97 13.34
C ALA A 54 8.63 -19.67 14.16
N ALA A 55 8.12 -18.54 13.63
CA ALA A 55 8.13 -17.25 14.30
C ALA A 55 7.29 -17.25 15.60
N VAL A 56 6.15 -17.94 15.62
CA VAL A 56 5.32 -18.12 16.81
C VAL A 56 6.06 -18.93 17.88
N LEU A 57 6.65 -20.06 17.51
CA LEU A 57 7.41 -20.89 18.46
C LEU A 57 8.60 -20.13 19.07
N GLU A 58 9.34 -19.39 18.25
CA GLU A 58 10.45 -18.56 18.71
C GLU A 58 9.96 -17.39 19.60
N THR A 59 8.83 -16.77 19.25
CA THR A 59 8.19 -15.74 20.07
C THR A 59 7.83 -16.28 21.45
N VAL A 60 7.24 -17.48 21.54
CA VAL A 60 6.94 -18.13 22.82
C VAL A 60 8.21 -18.36 23.64
N ARG A 61 9.28 -18.85 23.02
CA ARG A 61 10.58 -19.05 23.70
C ARG A 61 11.14 -17.73 24.23
N ALA A 62 11.13 -16.68 23.42
CA ALA A 62 11.62 -15.35 23.79
C ALA A 62 10.78 -14.68 24.89
N LEU A 63 9.45 -14.78 24.83
CA LEU A 63 8.55 -14.29 25.88
C LEU A 63 8.82 -14.99 27.22
N ARG A 64 9.00 -16.33 27.21
CA ARG A 64 9.35 -17.06 28.43
C ARG A 64 10.69 -16.60 29.00
N ALA A 65 11.67 -16.28 28.14
CA ALA A 65 12.96 -15.75 28.58
C ALA A 65 12.86 -14.32 29.15
N ARG A 66 11.89 -13.51 28.72
CA ARG A 66 11.58 -12.18 29.31
C ARG A 66 10.91 -12.26 30.69
N GLY A 67 10.52 -13.45 31.13
CA GLY A 67 9.81 -13.67 32.39
C GLY A 67 8.28 -13.54 32.26
N PRO A 68 7.53 -13.81 33.35
CA PRO A 68 6.09 -13.92 33.30
C PRO A 68 5.42 -12.63 32.79
N SER A 69 4.31 -12.82 32.07
CA SER A 69 3.39 -11.76 31.64
C SER A 69 2.12 -11.76 32.49
N GLU A 70 1.38 -10.66 32.48
CA GLU A 70 0.11 -10.55 33.22
C GLU A 70 -0.97 -11.45 32.64
N ARG A 71 -1.12 -11.45 31.31
CA ARG A 71 -2.16 -12.19 30.58
C ARG A 71 -1.67 -13.55 30.11
N THR A 72 -2.61 -14.47 29.98
CA THR A 72 -2.39 -15.76 29.33
C THR A 72 -2.16 -15.57 27.83
N LEU A 73 -1.14 -16.24 27.31
CA LEU A 73 -0.92 -16.38 25.87
C LEU A 73 -1.56 -17.69 25.40
N VAL A 74 -2.42 -17.59 24.39
CA VAL A 74 -2.95 -18.73 23.63
C VAL A 74 -2.18 -18.81 22.32
N VAL A 75 -1.52 -19.92 22.07
CA VAL A 75 -0.94 -20.22 20.77
C VAL A 75 -1.95 -21.06 20.01
N LEU A 76 -2.31 -20.64 18.80
CA LEU A 76 -3.26 -21.35 17.96
C LEU A 76 -2.62 -21.56 16.58
N PHE A 77 -2.33 -22.82 16.26
CA PHE A 77 -2.02 -23.23 14.90
C PHE A 77 -3.26 -23.84 14.27
N THR A 78 -3.71 -23.23 13.19
CA THR A 78 -4.92 -23.58 12.45
C THR A 78 -4.58 -24.54 11.31
N ASP A 79 -5.53 -25.43 11.01
CA ASP A 79 -5.48 -26.36 9.88
C ASP A 79 -6.53 -25.98 8.83
N GLY A 80 -6.23 -26.18 7.55
CA GLY A 80 -7.14 -25.87 6.45
C GLY A 80 -7.44 -24.37 6.28
N GLU A 81 -6.45 -23.49 6.50
CA GLU A 81 -6.56 -22.08 6.10
C GLU A 81 -6.80 -21.98 4.59
N GLU A 82 -6.01 -22.74 3.84
CA GLU A 82 -5.95 -22.73 2.37
C GLU A 82 -7.22 -23.30 1.72
N LEU A 83 -8.08 -23.92 2.52
CA LEU A 83 -9.34 -24.55 2.13
C LEU A 83 -10.56 -23.71 2.49
N ASP A 84 -10.39 -22.40 2.73
CA ASP A 84 -11.40 -21.41 3.16
C ASP A 84 -11.46 -21.21 4.70
N LEU A 85 -10.30 -21.10 5.37
CA LEU A 85 -10.17 -20.70 6.78
C LEU A 85 -10.85 -21.66 7.76
N ASP A 86 -10.93 -22.94 7.40
CA ASP A 86 -11.77 -23.93 8.08
C ASP A 86 -11.34 -24.12 9.54
N GLY A 87 -10.04 -24.18 9.80
CA GLY A 87 -9.47 -24.27 11.14
C GLY A 87 -9.90 -23.11 12.04
N ALA A 88 -9.74 -21.87 11.57
CA ALA A 88 -10.20 -20.71 12.33
C ALA A 88 -11.73 -20.72 12.51
N ARG A 89 -12.52 -21.08 11.48
CA ARG A 89 -13.98 -21.19 11.61
C ARG A 89 -14.38 -22.19 12.68
N VAL A 90 -13.73 -23.35 12.75
CA VAL A 90 -13.99 -24.38 13.77
C VAL A 90 -13.62 -23.87 15.17
N PHE A 91 -12.41 -23.32 15.35
CA PHE A 91 -11.96 -22.83 16.66
C PHE A 91 -12.88 -21.72 17.17
N TRP A 92 -13.05 -20.67 16.38
CA TRP A 92 -13.88 -19.53 16.78
C TRP A 92 -15.38 -19.88 16.73
N GLY A 93 -15.78 -20.95 16.06
CA GLY A 93 -17.16 -21.44 15.96
C GLY A 93 -17.66 -22.14 17.22
N GLY A 94 -16.78 -22.80 17.99
CA GLY A 94 -17.22 -23.58 19.14
C GLY A 94 -16.21 -23.85 20.26
N HIS A 95 -14.93 -23.48 20.12
CA HIS A 95 -13.94 -23.79 21.14
C HIS A 95 -14.07 -22.86 22.37
N PRO A 96 -14.11 -23.35 23.62
CA PRO A 96 -14.33 -22.52 24.82
C PRO A 96 -13.31 -21.40 25.03
N LEU A 97 -12.05 -21.57 24.59
CA LEU A 97 -11.03 -20.51 24.70
C LEU A 97 -11.32 -19.29 23.83
N ARG A 98 -12.16 -19.42 22.80
CA ARG A 98 -12.48 -18.29 21.90
C ARG A 98 -13.02 -17.08 22.67
N ASP A 99 -13.83 -17.32 23.70
CA ASP A 99 -14.53 -16.29 24.47
C ASP A 99 -13.61 -15.66 25.54
N ARG A 100 -12.40 -16.21 25.70
CA ARG A 100 -11.36 -15.69 26.60
C ARG A 100 -10.37 -14.79 25.87
N ILE A 101 -10.28 -14.86 24.55
CA ILE A 101 -9.30 -14.11 23.76
C ILE A 101 -9.83 -12.68 23.53
N GLY A 102 -9.07 -11.69 24.02
CA GLY A 102 -9.38 -10.27 23.85
C GLY A 102 -8.53 -9.56 22.79
N ALA A 103 -7.43 -10.15 22.35
CA ALA A 103 -6.62 -9.62 21.26
C ALA A 103 -5.90 -10.74 20.48
N VAL A 104 -5.61 -10.51 19.20
CA VAL A 104 -4.92 -11.47 18.32
C VAL A 104 -3.69 -10.83 17.66
N VAL A 105 -2.62 -11.61 17.54
CA VAL A 105 -1.49 -11.39 16.63
C VAL A 105 -1.47 -12.55 15.65
N ASN A 106 -1.65 -12.28 14.36
CA ASN A 106 -1.70 -13.30 13.32
C ASN A 106 -0.56 -13.08 12.32
N LEU A 107 0.05 -14.18 11.86
CA LEU A 107 1.16 -14.18 10.90
C LEU A 107 0.73 -14.93 9.64
N GLU A 108 1.17 -14.45 8.48
CA GLU A 108 0.80 -14.92 7.15
C GLU A 108 1.95 -14.64 6.17
N ALA A 109 1.89 -15.20 4.96
CA ALA A 109 2.76 -14.78 3.86
C ALA A 109 2.00 -14.70 2.52
N ARG A 110 2.53 -13.92 1.58
CA ARG A 110 2.05 -13.91 0.19
C ARG A 110 3.21 -13.85 -0.82
N GLY A 111 4.28 -14.55 -0.50
CA GLY A 111 5.54 -14.52 -1.22
C GLY A 111 6.67 -15.06 -0.36
N GLY A 112 7.90 -15.03 -0.86
CA GLY A 112 9.08 -15.60 -0.19
C GLY A 112 10.02 -14.59 0.46
N GLY A 113 9.65 -13.31 0.52
CA GLY A 113 10.50 -12.33 1.19
C GLY A 113 9.97 -10.89 1.29
N GLY A 114 10.88 -9.96 1.55
CA GLY A 114 10.56 -8.55 1.77
C GLY A 114 10.18 -8.23 3.22
N ARG A 115 9.92 -6.96 3.50
CA ARG A 115 9.58 -6.54 4.86
C ARG A 115 8.16 -6.98 5.21
N ALA A 116 8.00 -7.71 6.31
CA ALA A 116 6.70 -7.98 6.90
C ALA A 116 5.97 -6.69 7.28
N MET A 117 4.76 -6.53 6.76
CA MET A 117 3.89 -5.38 6.97
C MET A 117 2.70 -5.80 7.82
N MET A 118 2.31 -4.97 8.79
CA MET A 118 0.97 -5.09 9.37
C MET A 118 -0.04 -4.57 8.34
N PHE A 119 -0.78 -5.46 7.71
CA PHE A 119 -1.67 -5.12 6.59
C PHE A 119 -3.16 -5.19 6.96
N GLU A 120 -3.49 -5.79 8.10
CA GLU A 120 -4.87 -5.87 8.57
C GLU A 120 -4.97 -5.73 10.10
N THR A 121 -6.03 -5.06 10.56
CA THR A 121 -6.37 -4.87 11.98
C THR A 121 -7.90 -4.77 12.15
N GLY A 122 -8.39 -4.84 13.39
CA GLY A 122 -9.82 -4.71 13.69
C GLY A 122 -10.35 -3.27 13.53
N ARG A 123 -11.60 -3.09 13.10
CA ARG A 123 -12.22 -1.75 12.92
C ARG A 123 -12.21 -0.92 14.20
N GLY A 124 -12.17 0.40 14.09
CA GLY A 124 -12.01 1.28 15.26
C GLY A 124 -10.58 1.21 15.83
N ASN A 125 -9.59 1.05 14.95
CA ASN A 125 -8.23 0.60 15.27
C ASN A 125 -7.33 1.60 16.04
N SER A 126 -7.77 2.81 16.38
CA SER A 126 -6.90 3.86 16.94
C SER A 126 -6.08 3.39 18.16
N GLN A 127 -6.69 2.65 19.08
CA GLN A 127 -5.97 2.10 20.24
C GLN A 127 -5.02 0.96 19.86
N THR A 128 -5.41 0.10 18.92
CA THR A 128 -4.55 -1.01 18.43
C THR A 128 -3.32 -0.46 17.72
N ILE A 129 -3.49 0.54 16.84
CA ILE A 129 -2.39 1.21 16.14
C ILE A 129 -1.47 1.98 17.09
N ALA A 130 -2.03 2.58 18.16
CA ALA A 130 -1.22 3.25 19.17
C ALA A 130 -0.25 2.26 19.85
N LEU A 131 -0.77 1.14 20.35
CA LEU A 131 0.03 0.11 21.00
C LEU A 131 1.02 -0.54 20.03
N PHE A 132 0.57 -0.90 18.82
CA PHE A 132 1.43 -1.45 17.78
C PHE A 132 2.56 -0.49 17.41
N GLY A 133 2.27 0.79 17.20
CA GLY A 133 3.27 1.80 16.86
C GLY A 133 4.32 2.01 17.95
N GLU A 134 3.98 1.84 19.23
CA GLU A 134 4.94 1.88 20.34
C GLU A 134 5.76 0.59 20.50
N ALA A 135 5.19 -0.56 20.14
CA ALA A 135 5.86 -1.85 20.20
C ALA A 135 6.82 -2.06 19.03
N ALA A 136 6.35 -1.78 17.80
CA ALA A 136 7.01 -2.13 16.55
C ALA A 136 8.33 -1.38 16.31
N VAL A 137 8.55 -0.22 16.95
CA VAL A 137 9.84 0.49 16.86
C VAL A 137 11.00 -0.30 17.46
N ARG A 138 10.72 -1.28 18.34
CA ARG A 138 11.73 -2.18 18.90
C ARG A 138 12.00 -3.39 18.01
N ALA A 139 11.20 -3.62 16.98
CA ALA A 139 11.36 -4.78 16.12
C ALA A 139 12.63 -4.66 15.28
N THR A 140 13.40 -5.76 15.19
CA THR A 140 14.53 -5.87 14.27
C THR A 140 14.04 -5.67 12.85
N GLY A 141 14.64 -4.72 12.14
CA GLY A 141 14.18 -4.29 10.82
C GLY A 141 13.30 -3.04 10.87
N GLY A 142 12.71 -2.66 12.00
CA GLY A 142 11.87 -1.47 12.16
C GLY A 142 10.41 -1.70 11.75
N VAL A 143 9.52 -0.75 12.04
CA VAL A 143 8.08 -0.89 11.77
C VAL A 143 7.76 -0.83 10.26
N THR A 144 6.71 -1.51 9.81
CA THR A 144 6.21 -1.38 8.42
C THR A 144 4.69 -1.51 8.44
N SER A 145 3.96 -0.42 8.18
CA SER A 145 2.50 -0.41 8.06
C SER A 145 1.98 0.97 7.70
N ASN A 146 0.80 1.01 7.06
CA ASN A 146 0.07 2.23 6.80
C ASN A 146 -1.43 1.94 6.67
N SER A 147 -2.27 2.97 6.85
CA SER A 147 -3.73 2.83 6.77
C SER A 147 -4.24 2.56 5.35
N LEU A 148 -3.44 2.80 4.30
CA LEU A 148 -3.78 2.43 2.93
C LEU A 148 -3.76 0.91 2.75
N ALA A 149 -2.79 0.20 3.32
CA ALA A 149 -2.73 -1.26 3.26
C ALA A 149 -3.97 -1.90 3.88
N VAL A 150 -4.38 -1.42 5.06
CA VAL A 150 -5.60 -1.88 5.75
C VAL A 150 -6.84 -1.58 4.91
N PHE A 151 -6.97 -0.36 4.39
CA PHE A 151 -8.12 0.01 3.56
C PHE A 151 -8.22 -0.86 2.30
N VAL A 152 -7.10 -1.05 1.60
CA VAL A 152 -7.05 -1.85 0.38
C VAL A 152 -7.40 -3.30 0.69
N TYR A 153 -6.79 -3.90 1.71
CA TYR A 153 -7.07 -5.29 2.08
C TYR A 153 -8.54 -5.50 2.48
N GLU A 154 -9.15 -4.57 3.22
CA GLU A 154 -10.58 -4.65 3.57
C GLU A 154 -11.53 -4.63 2.36
N THR A 155 -11.10 -4.11 1.22
CA THR A 155 -11.88 -4.07 -0.02
C THR A 155 -11.62 -5.26 -0.94
N MET A 156 -10.61 -6.08 -0.64
CA MET A 156 -10.30 -7.28 -1.39
C MET A 156 -11.24 -8.44 -1.02
N PRO A 157 -11.48 -9.39 -1.92
CA PRO A 157 -12.25 -10.61 -1.62
C PRO A 157 -11.46 -11.65 -0.81
N ASN A 158 -10.23 -11.32 -0.42
CA ASN A 158 -9.32 -12.18 0.32
C ASN A 158 -9.70 -12.23 1.82
N GLY A 159 -9.26 -13.28 2.50
CA GLY A 159 -9.28 -13.38 3.95
C GLY A 159 -8.12 -14.22 4.42
N THR A 160 -7.73 -14.04 5.67
CA THR A 160 -6.86 -14.97 6.40
C THR A 160 -7.53 -15.41 7.70
N ASP A 161 -6.89 -16.26 8.50
CA ASP A 161 -7.44 -16.70 9.78
C ASP A 161 -7.81 -15.57 10.75
N PHE A 162 -7.18 -14.39 10.63
CA PHE A 162 -7.54 -13.20 11.42
C PHE A 162 -8.92 -12.61 11.03
N THR A 163 -9.42 -12.88 9.83
CA THR A 163 -10.75 -12.45 9.36
C THR A 163 -11.85 -12.92 10.31
N ILE A 164 -11.71 -14.14 10.82
CA ILE A 164 -12.72 -14.82 11.65
C ILE A 164 -12.89 -14.19 13.04
N PRO A 165 -11.82 -13.90 13.82
CA PRO A 165 -11.93 -13.12 15.06
C PRO A 165 -12.22 -11.63 14.81
N LYS A 166 -11.69 -11.03 13.74
CA LYS A 166 -12.02 -9.64 13.36
C LYS A 166 -13.52 -9.46 13.15
N ALA A 167 -14.17 -10.40 12.47
CA ALA A 167 -15.63 -10.38 12.26
C ALA A 167 -16.43 -10.50 13.58
N ARG A 168 -15.82 -11.03 14.64
CA ARG A 168 -16.38 -11.09 16.01
C ARG A 168 -16.08 -9.83 16.84
N GLY A 169 -15.39 -8.85 16.28
CA GLY A 169 -15.01 -7.61 16.98
C GLY A 169 -13.77 -7.76 17.88
N VAL A 170 -13.00 -8.84 17.74
CA VAL A 170 -11.73 -9.00 18.46
C VAL A 170 -10.69 -8.10 17.78
N GLN A 171 -10.04 -7.24 18.58
CA GLN A 171 -8.96 -6.39 18.09
C GLN A 171 -7.67 -7.19 17.88
N GLY A 172 -6.80 -6.73 17.00
CA GLY A 172 -5.56 -7.44 16.73
C GLY A 172 -4.80 -6.87 15.55
N VAL A 173 -3.69 -7.51 15.23
CA VAL A 173 -2.84 -7.20 14.08
C VAL A 173 -2.59 -8.47 13.28
N ASN A 174 -2.55 -8.31 11.97
CA ASN A 174 -2.21 -9.35 11.01
C ASN A 174 -0.99 -8.92 10.20
N PHE A 175 0.04 -9.75 10.17
CA PHE A 175 1.32 -9.46 9.52
C PHE A 175 1.55 -10.37 8.33
N ALA A 176 2.03 -9.82 7.22
CA ALA A 176 2.52 -10.61 6.09
C ALA A 176 3.72 -9.95 5.43
N PHE A 177 4.64 -10.77 4.93
CA PHE A 177 5.58 -10.35 3.89
C PHE A 177 5.08 -10.84 2.53
N ILE A 178 5.18 -9.98 1.52
CA ILE A 178 4.54 -10.17 0.21
C ILE A 178 5.51 -10.05 -0.98
N GLY A 179 6.80 -9.84 -0.70
CA GLY A 179 7.86 -9.80 -1.71
C GLY A 179 8.24 -11.20 -2.17
N ARG A 180 8.97 -11.29 -3.29
CA ARG A 180 9.17 -12.56 -4.02
C ARG A 180 7.84 -13.29 -4.29
N PRO A 181 6.87 -12.61 -4.93
CA PRO A 181 5.52 -13.14 -5.16
C PRO A 181 5.52 -14.46 -5.95
N GLU A 182 6.55 -14.72 -6.75
CA GLU A 182 6.75 -15.97 -7.48
C GLU A 182 6.86 -17.23 -6.59
N GLN A 183 7.08 -17.06 -5.28
CA GLN A 183 7.14 -18.18 -4.33
C GLN A 183 5.78 -18.51 -3.69
N TYR A 184 4.76 -17.68 -3.87
CA TYR A 184 3.43 -17.93 -3.29
C TYR A 184 2.77 -19.15 -3.94
N HIS A 185 2.39 -20.14 -3.12
CA HIS A 185 1.84 -21.44 -3.54
C HIS A 185 2.63 -22.12 -4.67
N ALA A 186 3.96 -21.99 -4.61
CA ALA A 186 4.85 -22.49 -5.65
C ALA A 186 5.73 -23.64 -5.14
N PRO A 187 6.20 -24.55 -6.04
CA PRO A 187 7.20 -25.56 -5.71
C PRO A 187 8.52 -24.97 -5.18
N GLY A 188 8.81 -23.71 -5.54
CA GLY A 188 9.98 -22.97 -5.10
C GLY A 188 9.87 -22.38 -3.68
N SER A 189 8.74 -22.56 -2.98
CA SER A 189 8.56 -22.14 -1.58
C SER A 189 9.29 -23.10 -0.63
N THR A 190 10.61 -23.20 -0.77
CA THR A 190 11.47 -24.06 0.07
C THR A 190 12.17 -23.23 1.16
N PRO A 191 12.60 -23.85 2.28
CA PRO A 191 13.34 -23.15 3.33
C PRO A 191 14.61 -22.46 2.83
N GLU A 192 15.27 -23.01 1.81
CA GLU A 192 16.50 -22.46 1.22
C GLU A 192 16.23 -21.20 0.38
N ALA A 193 15.04 -21.08 -0.21
CA ALA A 193 14.65 -19.95 -1.05
C ALA A 193 14.03 -18.78 -0.24
N LEU A 194 13.65 -19.05 1.01
CA LEU A 194 13.02 -18.11 1.93
C LEU A 194 14.01 -17.04 2.40
N ASP A 195 13.62 -15.77 2.28
CA ASP A 195 14.42 -14.66 2.78
C ASP A 195 14.48 -14.64 4.32
N GLN A 196 15.64 -14.95 4.89
CA GLN A 196 15.85 -14.98 6.34
C GLN A 196 15.60 -13.63 7.01
N GLY A 197 15.82 -12.51 6.29
CA GLY A 197 15.50 -11.18 6.79
C GLY A 197 13.99 -11.00 7.02
N SER A 198 13.16 -11.61 6.18
CA SER A 198 11.71 -11.58 6.29
C SER A 198 11.21 -12.36 7.49
N VAL A 199 11.76 -13.57 7.71
CA VAL A 199 11.47 -14.42 8.88
C VAL A 199 11.87 -13.71 10.18
N GLN A 200 13.07 -13.14 10.22
CA GLN A 200 13.52 -12.39 11.40
C GLN A 200 12.64 -11.16 11.67
N HIS A 201 12.21 -10.45 10.62
CA HIS A 201 11.41 -9.25 10.75
C HIS A 201 9.98 -9.55 11.20
N ILE A 202 9.29 -10.53 10.59
CA ILE A 202 7.93 -10.93 11.00
C ILE A 202 7.92 -11.46 12.44
N GLY A 203 8.89 -12.30 12.80
CA GLY A 203 9.01 -12.82 14.17
C GLY A 203 9.32 -11.72 15.19
N SER A 204 10.14 -10.73 14.83
CA SER A 204 10.41 -9.61 15.73
C SER A 204 9.19 -8.69 15.91
N GLN A 205 8.41 -8.45 14.85
CA GLN A 205 7.15 -7.69 14.93
C GLN A 205 6.12 -8.43 15.79
N ALA A 206 5.99 -9.75 15.60
CA ALA A 206 5.12 -10.62 16.39
C ALA A 206 5.50 -10.59 17.88
N LEU A 207 6.79 -10.79 18.20
CA LEU A 207 7.29 -10.78 19.57
C LEU A 207 7.03 -9.45 20.28
N GLU A 208 7.41 -8.33 19.68
CA GLU A 208 7.24 -7.03 20.33
C GLU A 208 5.76 -6.67 20.53
N THR A 209 4.91 -7.00 19.56
CA THR A 209 3.47 -6.72 19.64
C THR A 209 2.79 -7.64 20.65
N ALA A 210 3.10 -8.94 20.65
CA ALA A 210 2.56 -9.90 21.61
C ALA A 210 2.99 -9.57 23.04
N ASP A 211 4.26 -9.24 23.28
CA ASP A 211 4.76 -8.84 24.59
C ASP A 211 4.05 -7.58 25.11
N ALA A 212 3.86 -6.58 24.24
CA ALA A 212 3.13 -5.37 24.58
C ALA A 212 1.67 -5.64 24.95
N LEU A 213 0.96 -6.48 24.19
CA LEU A 213 -0.42 -6.87 24.50
C LEU A 213 -0.53 -7.68 25.80
N LEU A 214 0.38 -8.63 26.02
CA LEU A 214 0.39 -9.51 27.20
C LEU A 214 0.66 -8.74 28.50
N ARG A 215 1.39 -7.62 28.42
CA ARG A 215 1.74 -6.74 29.56
C ARG A 215 0.87 -5.49 29.65
N ALA A 216 -0.01 -5.24 28.68
CA ALA A 216 -0.84 -4.05 28.67
C ALA A 216 -1.81 -4.03 29.88
N PRO A 217 -1.96 -2.90 30.58
CA PRO A 217 -2.94 -2.77 31.66
C PRO A 217 -4.37 -3.11 31.20
N ALA A 218 -4.73 -2.64 30.00
CA ALA A 218 -5.98 -2.94 29.30
C ALA A 218 -5.67 -3.30 27.84
N LEU A 219 -6.45 -4.24 27.26
CA LEU A 219 -6.32 -4.53 25.83
C LEU A 219 -7.00 -3.43 25.00
N PRO A 220 -6.51 -3.15 23.78
CA PRO A 220 -7.15 -2.21 22.88
C PRO A 220 -8.60 -2.59 22.59
N VAL A 221 -9.50 -1.60 22.61
CA VAL A 221 -10.89 -1.76 22.20
C VAL A 221 -11.19 -0.95 20.94
N ALA A 222 -12.21 -1.38 20.19
CA ALA A 222 -12.70 -0.67 19.02
C ALA A 222 -13.19 0.74 19.42
N THR A 223 -12.62 1.76 18.79
CA THR A 223 -13.03 3.17 18.94
C THR A 223 -13.24 3.80 17.56
N THR A 224 -12.38 4.73 17.15
CA THR A 224 -12.38 5.29 15.79
C THR A 224 -11.22 4.71 15.00
N ASN A 225 -11.35 4.66 13.67
CA ASN A 225 -10.19 4.42 12.83
C ASN A 225 -9.23 5.61 12.93
N THR A 226 -7.93 5.33 12.82
CA THR A 226 -6.89 6.35 12.71
C THR A 226 -6.28 6.33 11.32
N VAL A 227 -5.90 7.50 10.81
CA VAL A 227 -5.01 7.60 9.65
C VAL A 227 -3.59 7.44 10.15
N TYR A 228 -2.78 6.62 9.48
CA TYR A 228 -1.39 6.43 9.88
C TYR A 228 -0.50 5.92 8.74
N ALA A 229 0.80 6.19 8.86
CA ALA A 229 1.83 5.60 8.00
C ALA A 229 3.17 5.55 8.75
N ASP A 230 3.96 4.53 8.46
CA ASP A 230 5.35 4.52 8.90
C ASP A 230 6.20 5.54 8.14
N VAL A 231 7.23 6.03 8.81
CA VAL A 231 8.23 6.95 8.27
C VAL A 231 9.58 6.24 8.28
N PHE A 232 9.98 5.74 7.11
CA PHE A 232 11.23 5.00 6.87
C PHE A 232 11.42 3.81 7.84
N GLY A 233 10.32 3.20 8.25
CA GLY A 233 10.26 2.14 9.24
C GLY A 233 10.83 2.47 10.62
N GLN A 234 10.92 3.75 10.98
CA GLN A 234 11.42 4.18 12.29
C GLN A 234 10.30 4.44 13.29
N VAL A 235 9.22 5.10 12.84
CA VAL A 235 8.10 5.52 13.67
C VAL A 235 6.80 5.46 12.87
N ILE A 236 5.66 5.30 13.56
CA ILE A 236 4.34 5.49 12.97
C ILE A 236 3.84 6.89 13.30
N LEU A 237 3.58 7.69 12.27
CA LEU A 237 2.80 8.91 12.41
C LEU A 237 1.32 8.56 12.30
N ARG A 238 0.52 8.98 13.29
CA ARG A 238 -0.93 8.74 13.33
C ARG A 238 -1.71 9.98 13.73
N TYR A 239 -2.91 10.15 13.18
CA TYR A 239 -3.82 11.23 13.50
C TYR A 239 -5.28 10.85 13.22
N PRO A 240 -6.25 11.47 13.90
CA PRO A 240 -7.67 11.21 13.64
C PRO A 240 -8.07 11.67 12.23
N PRO A 241 -8.99 10.99 11.54
CA PRO A 241 -9.42 11.33 10.18
C PRO A 241 -9.79 12.80 9.97
N ALA A 242 -10.45 13.43 10.94
CA ALA A 242 -10.86 14.84 10.85
C ALA A 242 -9.68 15.82 10.64
N MET A 243 -8.48 15.48 11.12
CA MET A 243 -7.27 16.28 10.94
C MET A 243 -6.90 16.42 9.45
N GLY A 244 -7.31 15.47 8.60
CA GLY A 244 -7.05 15.54 7.16
C GLY A 244 -7.64 16.79 6.48
N TRP A 245 -8.82 17.26 6.93
CA TRP A 245 -9.38 18.53 6.43
C TRP A 245 -8.60 19.75 6.87
N LEU A 246 -8.02 19.74 8.09
CA LEU A 246 -7.12 20.80 8.53
C LEU A 246 -5.85 20.82 7.68
N LEU A 247 -5.21 19.65 7.47
CA LEU A 247 -4.02 19.52 6.63
C LEU A 247 -4.29 19.98 5.19
N TRP A 248 -5.45 19.62 4.64
CA TRP A 248 -5.89 20.09 3.32
C TRP A 248 -6.03 21.61 3.27
N GLY A 249 -6.70 22.20 4.26
CA GLY A 249 -6.88 23.66 4.34
C GLY A 249 -5.55 24.41 4.45
N VAL A 250 -4.60 23.90 5.25
CA VAL A 250 -3.25 24.47 5.37
C VAL A 250 -2.50 24.36 4.03
N ALA A 251 -2.53 23.20 3.37
CA ALA A 251 -1.87 23.02 2.08
C ALA A 251 -2.47 23.93 0.99
N ALA A 252 -3.79 24.10 0.97
CA ALA A 252 -4.48 25.01 0.05
C ALA A 252 -4.10 26.48 0.30
N LEU A 253 -4.00 26.90 1.56
CA LEU A 253 -3.54 28.25 1.92
C LEU A 253 -2.09 28.49 1.50
N LEU A 254 -1.20 27.52 1.73
CA LEU A 254 0.19 27.59 1.29
C LEU A 254 0.30 27.68 -0.24
N LEU A 255 -0.45 26.85 -0.97
CA LEU A 255 -0.51 26.92 -2.43
C LEU A 255 -1.01 28.29 -2.91
N GLY A 256 -2.06 28.83 -2.29
CA GLY A 256 -2.57 30.17 -2.58
C GLY A 256 -1.52 31.25 -2.36
N GLY A 257 -0.76 31.17 -1.27
CA GLY A 257 0.37 32.06 -0.97
C GLY A 257 1.48 31.95 -2.02
N ALA A 258 1.90 30.74 -2.37
CA ALA A 258 2.92 30.50 -3.39
C ALA A 258 2.49 31.05 -4.76
N ALA A 259 1.25 30.78 -5.18
CA ALA A 259 0.70 31.27 -6.44
C ALA A 259 0.58 32.81 -6.47
N ALA A 260 0.20 33.44 -5.35
CA ALA A 260 0.13 34.90 -5.25
C ALA A 260 1.52 35.55 -5.34
N LEU A 261 2.53 34.97 -4.69
CA LEU A 261 3.92 35.44 -4.77
C LEU A 261 4.51 35.25 -6.17
N ALA A 262 4.33 34.07 -6.76
CA ALA A 262 4.76 33.77 -8.13
C ALA A 262 4.04 34.67 -9.15
N ARG A 263 2.76 34.99 -8.95
CA ARG A 263 2.04 35.96 -9.79
C ARG A 263 2.67 37.35 -9.74
N ARG A 264 2.97 37.84 -8.53
CA ARG A 264 3.54 39.19 -8.35
C ARG A 264 4.97 39.30 -8.87
N ARG A 265 5.75 38.22 -8.78
CA ARG A 265 7.21 38.27 -8.98
C ARG A 265 7.72 37.50 -10.21
N ALA A 266 6.92 36.59 -10.77
CA ALA A 266 7.28 35.73 -11.90
C ALA A 266 6.19 35.69 -13.00
N GLY A 267 5.16 36.54 -12.92
CA GLY A 267 4.15 36.70 -13.98
C GLY A 267 3.15 35.55 -14.12
N LEU A 268 3.04 34.66 -13.13
CA LEU A 268 2.08 33.55 -13.15
C LEU A 268 0.63 34.05 -13.32
N ASN A 269 -0.09 33.52 -14.30
CA ASN A 269 -1.53 33.80 -14.47
C ASN A 269 -2.40 32.60 -13.99
N PHE A 270 -3.69 32.83 -13.75
CA PHE A 270 -4.61 31.76 -13.32
C PHE A 270 -4.80 30.66 -14.37
N ALA A 271 -4.69 30.98 -15.67
CA ALA A 271 -4.78 29.99 -16.73
C ALA A 271 -3.59 29.02 -16.71
N ASP A 272 -2.41 29.45 -16.26
CA ASP A 272 -1.21 28.62 -16.17
C ASP A 272 -1.33 27.54 -15.09
N LEU A 273 -2.04 27.83 -13.98
CA LEU A 273 -2.39 26.82 -12.97
C LEU A 273 -3.30 25.75 -13.60
N GLY A 274 -4.34 26.16 -14.31
CA GLY A 274 -5.24 25.23 -15.01
C GLY A 274 -4.50 24.37 -16.04
N ARG A 275 -3.53 24.95 -16.76
CA ARG A 275 -2.66 24.21 -17.69
C ARG A 275 -1.79 23.17 -16.99
N GLY A 276 -1.26 23.47 -15.81
CA GLY A 276 -0.52 22.48 -15.01
C GLY A 276 -1.40 21.33 -14.51
N MET A 277 -2.66 21.61 -14.13
CA MET A 277 -3.63 20.54 -13.83
C MET A 277 -3.90 19.67 -15.05
N VAL A 278 -4.02 20.27 -16.25
CA VAL A 278 -4.20 19.54 -17.50
C VAL A 278 -3.00 18.63 -17.81
N ASP A 279 -1.77 19.06 -17.53
CA ASP A 279 -0.59 18.21 -17.69
C ASP A 279 -0.61 17.02 -16.73
N GLY A 280 -1.04 17.22 -15.47
CA GLY A 280 -1.25 16.13 -14.52
C GLY A 280 -2.35 15.15 -14.95
N LEU A 281 -3.45 15.65 -15.50
CA LEU A 281 -4.54 14.82 -16.05
C LEU A 281 -4.08 14.04 -17.29
N TRP A 282 -3.34 14.67 -18.20
CA TRP A 282 -2.73 14.00 -19.34
C TRP A 282 -1.78 12.89 -18.86
N PHE A 283 -0.92 13.19 -17.87
CA PHE A 283 0.02 12.23 -17.31
C PHE A 283 -0.69 11.01 -16.71
N LEU A 284 -1.73 11.21 -15.90
CA LEU A 284 -2.50 10.11 -15.32
C LEU A 284 -3.21 9.28 -16.38
N THR A 285 -3.89 9.92 -17.32
CA THR A 285 -4.69 9.22 -18.33
C THR A 285 -3.81 8.47 -19.34
N ALA A 286 -2.69 9.07 -19.78
CA ALA A 286 -1.67 8.37 -20.54
C ALA A 286 -1.02 7.24 -19.73
N GLY A 287 -0.77 7.47 -18.44
CA GLY A 287 -0.28 6.49 -17.49
C GLY A 287 -1.15 5.25 -17.45
N LEU A 288 -2.46 5.41 -17.21
CA LEU A 288 -3.42 4.31 -17.19
C LEU A 288 -3.34 3.44 -18.46
N VAL A 289 -3.33 4.08 -19.64
CA VAL A 289 -3.22 3.38 -20.93
C VAL A 289 -1.89 2.64 -21.06
N VAL A 290 -0.76 3.31 -20.85
CA VAL A 290 0.56 2.71 -21.06
C VAL A 290 0.81 1.60 -20.06
N THR A 291 0.46 1.77 -18.78
CA THR A 291 0.61 0.71 -17.78
C THR A 291 -0.26 -0.50 -18.10
N GLN A 292 -1.44 -0.30 -18.69
CA GLN A 292 -2.30 -1.40 -19.12
C GLN A 292 -1.74 -2.13 -20.34
N VAL A 293 -1.11 -1.41 -21.28
CA VAL A 293 -0.36 -2.03 -22.38
C VAL A 293 0.81 -2.86 -21.86
N VAL A 294 1.59 -2.35 -20.91
CA VAL A 294 2.70 -3.10 -20.30
C VAL A 294 2.18 -4.37 -19.62
N ARG A 295 1.05 -4.29 -18.91
CA ARG A 295 0.35 -5.48 -18.37
C ARG A 295 0.00 -6.48 -19.47
N GLY A 296 -0.65 -6.04 -20.55
CA GLY A 296 -0.99 -6.92 -21.67
C GLY A 296 0.20 -7.58 -22.36
N LEU A 297 1.33 -6.87 -22.48
CA LEU A 297 2.59 -7.43 -23.01
C LEU A 297 3.24 -8.44 -22.06
N GLY A 298 2.94 -8.36 -20.77
CA GLY A 298 3.51 -9.19 -19.72
C GLY A 298 3.04 -10.65 -19.70
N GLY A 299 2.00 -11.05 -20.44
CA GLY A 299 1.53 -12.45 -20.47
C GLY A 299 0.10 -12.65 -20.95
N PRO A 300 -0.45 -13.88 -20.89
CA PRO A 300 -1.77 -14.20 -21.42
C PRO A 300 -2.85 -13.53 -20.55
N MET A 301 -3.14 -12.26 -20.83
CA MET A 301 -3.87 -11.36 -19.93
C MET A 301 -5.04 -10.69 -20.65
N ALA A 302 -5.92 -11.51 -21.21
CA ALA A 302 -7.18 -11.05 -21.79
C ALA A 302 -8.37 -11.04 -20.84
N GLY A 303 -8.18 -11.33 -19.55
CA GLY A 303 -9.27 -11.44 -18.59
C GLY A 303 -8.94 -10.86 -17.22
N ARG A 304 -9.99 -10.81 -16.38
CA ARG A 304 -9.82 -10.82 -14.93
C ARG A 304 -9.12 -12.12 -14.53
N ILE A 305 -8.60 -12.18 -13.31
CA ILE A 305 -8.06 -13.41 -12.75
C ILE A 305 -9.23 -14.41 -12.61
N ASP A 306 -9.47 -15.17 -13.67
CA ASP A 306 -10.61 -16.09 -13.78
C ASP A 306 -10.21 -17.54 -13.45
N SER A 307 -8.92 -17.79 -13.21
CA SER A 307 -8.39 -19.09 -12.76
C SER A 307 -7.18 -18.94 -11.82
N ALA A 308 -6.96 -19.95 -10.98
CA ALA A 308 -5.80 -20.04 -10.11
C ALA A 308 -4.47 -20.06 -10.89
N ASP A 309 -4.42 -20.76 -12.03
CA ASP A 309 -3.23 -20.81 -12.88
C ASP A 309 -2.83 -19.43 -13.41
N ALA A 310 -3.82 -18.64 -13.84
CA ALA A 310 -3.59 -17.27 -14.29
C ALA A 310 -3.07 -16.40 -13.15
N TYR A 311 -3.64 -16.55 -11.95
CA TYR A 311 -3.20 -15.84 -10.75
C TYR A 311 -1.73 -16.11 -10.39
N TYR A 312 -1.32 -17.38 -10.27
CA TYR A 312 0.06 -17.70 -9.91
C TYR A 312 1.05 -17.36 -11.02
N THR A 313 0.63 -17.47 -12.28
CA THR A 313 1.44 -16.99 -13.42
C THR A 313 1.67 -15.48 -13.33
N LEU A 314 0.67 -14.71 -12.93
CA LEU A 314 0.80 -13.25 -12.74
C LEU A 314 1.76 -12.91 -11.62
N LEU A 315 1.62 -13.58 -10.47
CA LEU A 315 2.53 -13.41 -9.34
C LEU A 315 3.98 -13.69 -9.75
N ALA A 316 4.23 -14.75 -10.51
CA ALA A 316 5.57 -15.09 -11.00
C ALA A 316 6.17 -14.04 -11.94
N ARG A 317 5.33 -13.28 -12.67
CA ARG A 317 5.77 -12.24 -13.61
C ARG A 317 5.76 -10.84 -13.02
N LEU A 318 5.24 -10.69 -11.80
CA LEU A 318 4.99 -9.41 -11.17
C LEU A 318 6.25 -8.52 -11.07
N PRO A 319 7.46 -9.03 -10.76
CA PRO A 319 8.67 -8.19 -10.73
C PRO A 319 9.03 -7.57 -12.09
N TRP A 320 8.88 -8.33 -13.18
CA TRP A 320 9.14 -7.85 -14.54
C TRP A 320 8.07 -6.85 -14.99
N LEU A 321 6.83 -7.09 -14.60
CA LEU A 321 5.72 -6.18 -14.85
C LEU A 321 5.96 -4.84 -14.11
N GLU A 322 6.37 -4.89 -12.85
CA GLU A 322 6.72 -3.70 -12.06
C GLU A 322 7.81 -2.87 -12.76
N ALA A 323 8.90 -3.51 -13.18
CA ALA A 323 10.00 -2.86 -13.86
C ALA A 323 9.53 -2.16 -15.16
N GLY A 324 8.73 -2.85 -15.99
CA GLY A 324 8.18 -2.27 -17.21
C GLY A 324 7.28 -1.06 -16.93
N ILE A 325 6.44 -1.13 -15.89
CA ILE A 325 5.56 -0.03 -15.50
C ILE A 325 6.36 1.15 -14.96
N VAL A 326 7.38 0.91 -14.12
CA VAL A 326 8.26 1.97 -13.61
C VAL A 326 8.95 2.70 -14.76
N LEU A 327 9.45 1.98 -15.76
CA LEU A 327 10.06 2.58 -16.96
C LEU A 327 9.04 3.40 -17.78
N ALA A 328 7.81 2.89 -17.94
CA ALA A 328 6.75 3.61 -18.62
C ALA A 328 6.36 4.91 -17.89
N VAL A 329 6.18 4.85 -16.57
CA VAL A 329 5.88 6.01 -15.73
C VAL A 329 7.03 7.01 -15.78
N LEU A 330 8.28 6.56 -15.72
CA LEU A 330 9.46 7.42 -15.85
C LEU A 330 9.51 8.12 -17.21
N ALA A 331 9.20 7.41 -18.30
CA ALA A 331 9.13 8.00 -19.64
C ALA A 331 8.06 9.10 -19.72
N LEU A 332 6.90 8.91 -19.09
CA LEU A 332 5.86 9.94 -19.01
C LEU A 332 6.29 11.14 -18.15
N ILE A 333 7.02 10.90 -17.05
CA ILE A 333 7.57 11.98 -16.22
C ILE A 333 8.52 12.83 -17.08
N LEU A 334 9.45 12.18 -17.78
CA LEU A 334 10.39 12.85 -18.67
C LEU A 334 9.69 13.59 -19.82
N ALA A 335 8.60 13.04 -20.37
CA ALA A 335 7.80 13.71 -21.39
C ALA A 335 7.15 15.01 -20.86
N VAL A 336 6.67 15.03 -19.61
CA VAL A 336 6.14 16.26 -18.99
C VAL A 336 7.27 17.25 -18.69
N LEU A 337 8.38 16.79 -18.09
CA LEU A 337 9.52 17.66 -17.73
C LEU A 337 10.22 18.26 -18.95
N GLY A 338 10.35 17.51 -20.04
CA GLY A 338 10.90 17.98 -21.32
C GLY A 338 9.94 18.90 -22.09
N GLY A 339 8.71 19.06 -21.61
CA GLY A 339 7.65 19.83 -22.26
C GLY A 339 6.96 19.02 -23.34
N ARG A 340 5.88 18.31 -23.00
CA ARG A 340 5.12 17.46 -23.93
C ARG A 340 4.62 18.18 -25.19
N ALA A 341 4.46 19.51 -25.13
CA ALA A 341 4.08 20.33 -26.28
C ALA A 341 5.21 20.49 -27.32
N ARG A 342 6.46 20.15 -26.99
CA ARG A 342 7.59 20.12 -27.93
C ARG A 342 7.57 18.88 -28.83
N SER A 343 6.94 17.79 -28.38
CA SER A 343 6.74 16.59 -29.19
C SER A 343 5.72 16.84 -30.31
N ASP A 344 5.84 16.11 -31.42
CA ASP A 344 4.81 16.18 -32.47
C ASP A 344 3.48 15.68 -31.92
N ARG A 345 2.55 16.62 -31.71
CA ARG A 345 1.22 16.36 -31.16
C ARG A 345 0.44 15.27 -31.90
N ARG A 346 0.62 15.14 -33.22
CA ARG A 346 -0.08 14.14 -34.03
C ARG A 346 0.53 12.76 -33.80
N LEU A 347 1.84 12.69 -33.67
CA LEU A 347 2.54 11.45 -33.33
C LEU A 347 2.15 10.97 -31.93
N THR A 348 2.21 11.85 -30.92
CA THR A 348 1.85 11.47 -29.55
C THR A 348 0.38 11.06 -29.43
N ALA A 349 -0.54 11.82 -30.04
CA ALA A 349 -1.95 11.46 -30.06
C ALA A 349 -2.20 10.15 -30.81
N GLY A 350 -1.58 9.96 -31.98
CA GLY A 350 -1.69 8.73 -32.76
C GLY A 350 -1.16 7.51 -32.01
N ALA A 351 -0.02 7.66 -31.31
CA ALA A 351 0.54 6.62 -30.45
C ALA A 351 -0.40 6.26 -29.30
N LEU A 352 -0.92 7.25 -28.55
CA LEU A 352 -1.84 6.98 -27.44
C LEU A 352 -3.16 6.36 -27.91
N ALA A 353 -3.69 6.79 -29.06
CA ALA A 353 -4.87 6.17 -29.66
C ALA A 353 -4.59 4.71 -30.06
N ALA A 354 -3.45 4.44 -30.70
CA ALA A 354 -3.05 3.08 -31.06
C ALA A 354 -2.84 2.18 -29.84
N LEU A 355 -2.19 2.70 -28.78
CA LEU A 355 -2.01 1.99 -27.52
C LEU A 355 -3.36 1.71 -26.84
N THR A 356 -4.30 2.65 -26.87
CA THR A 356 -5.66 2.45 -26.34
C THR A 356 -6.42 1.37 -27.11
N LEU A 357 -6.27 1.30 -28.44
CA LEU A 357 -6.85 0.22 -29.22
C LEU A 357 -6.19 -1.12 -28.92
N LEU A 358 -4.88 -1.11 -28.67
CA LEU A 358 -4.14 -2.30 -28.29
C LEU A 358 -4.62 -2.87 -26.94
N THR A 359 -5.00 -2.04 -25.96
CA THR A 359 -5.58 -2.55 -24.70
C THR A 359 -6.89 -3.30 -24.92
N VAL A 360 -7.73 -2.87 -25.86
CA VAL A 360 -8.98 -3.57 -26.22
C VAL A 360 -8.68 -4.96 -26.80
N LEU A 361 -7.65 -5.05 -27.64
CA LEU A 361 -7.21 -6.33 -28.21
C LEU A 361 -6.68 -7.26 -27.11
N PHE A 362 -5.86 -6.73 -26.20
CA PHE A 362 -5.34 -7.51 -25.09
C PHE A 362 -6.43 -7.99 -24.17
N GLU A 363 -7.35 -7.13 -23.74
CA GLU A 363 -8.42 -7.47 -22.79
C GLU A 363 -9.58 -8.26 -23.41
N GLY A 364 -9.57 -8.53 -24.72
CA GLY A 364 -10.65 -9.23 -25.41
C GLY A 364 -12.03 -8.54 -25.27
N GLY A 365 -12.05 -7.26 -24.91
CA GLY A 365 -13.25 -6.54 -24.47
C GLY A 365 -13.02 -5.05 -24.24
N LEU A 366 -14.11 -4.33 -23.97
CA LEU A 366 -14.08 -2.89 -23.72
C LEU A 366 -13.99 -2.61 -22.22
N ASN A 367 -12.89 -1.98 -21.78
CA ASN A 367 -12.78 -1.39 -20.46
C ASN A 367 -13.09 0.12 -20.53
N PRO A 368 -14.26 0.57 -20.05
CA PRO A 368 -14.69 1.96 -20.18
C PRO A 368 -13.73 2.96 -19.52
N LEU A 369 -13.04 2.54 -18.44
CA LEU A 369 -12.08 3.38 -17.74
C LEU A 369 -10.85 3.65 -18.60
N ILE A 370 -10.25 2.60 -19.18
CA ILE A 370 -9.06 2.71 -20.03
C ILE A 370 -9.40 3.42 -21.35
N LEU A 371 -10.57 3.14 -21.93
CA LEU A 371 -11.06 3.84 -23.12
C LEU A 371 -11.28 5.33 -22.86
N GLY A 372 -11.95 5.68 -21.76
CA GLY A 372 -12.15 7.07 -21.35
C GLY A 372 -10.82 7.79 -21.12
N ALA A 373 -9.87 7.12 -20.45
CA ALA A 373 -8.52 7.64 -20.26
C ALA A 373 -7.80 7.84 -21.59
N GLY A 374 -7.86 6.87 -22.50
CA GLY A 374 -7.23 6.96 -23.82
C GLY A 374 -7.79 8.07 -24.71
N VAL A 375 -9.11 8.24 -24.73
CA VAL A 375 -9.77 9.35 -25.45
C VAL A 375 -9.32 10.69 -24.87
N LEU A 376 -9.32 10.83 -23.54
CA LEU A 376 -8.89 12.07 -22.88
C LEU A 376 -7.41 12.36 -23.13
N ALA A 377 -6.52 11.37 -22.96
CA ALA A 377 -5.08 11.52 -23.19
C ALA A 377 -4.79 11.90 -24.65
N THR A 378 -5.49 11.27 -25.61
CA THR A 378 -5.39 11.58 -27.04
C THR A 378 -5.86 13.01 -27.34
N GLY A 379 -7.03 13.39 -26.83
CA GLY A 379 -7.59 14.74 -27.01
C GLY A 379 -6.68 15.83 -26.42
N LEU A 380 -6.17 15.62 -25.20
CA LEU A 380 -5.22 16.53 -24.56
C LEU A 380 -3.87 16.61 -25.28
N SER A 381 -3.45 15.55 -25.97
CA SER A 381 -2.26 15.55 -26.82
C SER A 381 -2.45 16.43 -28.07
N LEU A 382 -3.66 16.44 -28.65
CA LEU A 382 -3.99 17.28 -29.81
C LEU A 382 -4.17 18.77 -29.48
N ALA A 383 -4.30 19.10 -28.19
CA ALA A 383 -4.50 20.44 -27.66
C ALA A 383 -3.27 20.98 -26.88
N PRO A 384 -2.08 21.11 -27.50
CA PRO A 384 -0.84 21.52 -26.81
C PRO A 384 -0.93 22.93 -26.19
N GLN A 385 -1.84 23.79 -26.67
CA GLN A 385 -2.11 25.10 -26.09
C GLN A 385 -2.61 25.06 -24.63
N LEU A 386 -3.11 23.89 -24.20
CA LEU A 386 -3.54 23.63 -22.83
C LEU A 386 -2.41 23.10 -21.93
N ALA A 387 -1.21 22.85 -22.47
CA ALA A 387 -0.06 22.43 -21.68
C ALA A 387 0.55 23.59 -20.89
N ALA A 388 1.19 23.28 -19.76
CA ALA A 388 1.87 24.29 -18.95
C ALA A 388 2.99 24.95 -19.74
N LYS A 389 3.02 26.28 -19.72
CA LYS A 389 4.02 27.08 -20.45
C LYS A 389 5.20 27.49 -19.59
N THR A 390 5.03 27.45 -18.27
CA THR A 390 6.02 27.88 -17.28
C THR A 390 6.18 26.80 -16.22
N VAL A 391 7.36 26.76 -15.59
CA VAL A 391 7.64 25.85 -14.47
C VAL A 391 6.65 26.09 -13.34
N TRP A 392 6.40 27.35 -12.97
CA TRP A 392 5.42 27.70 -11.94
C TRP A 392 3.99 27.28 -12.27
N GLY A 393 3.54 27.44 -13.51
CA GLY A 393 2.21 27.00 -13.94
C GLY A 393 2.05 25.49 -13.81
N GLY A 394 3.04 24.74 -14.29
CA GLY A 394 3.08 23.28 -14.15
C GLY A 394 3.10 22.85 -12.69
N TRP A 395 3.99 23.42 -11.88
CA TRP A 395 4.17 23.03 -10.49
C TRP A 395 2.94 23.32 -9.63
N THR A 396 2.43 24.56 -9.66
CA THR A 396 1.24 24.95 -8.89
C THR A 396 -0.02 24.22 -9.37
N GLY A 397 -0.14 23.96 -10.66
CA GLY A 397 -1.23 23.16 -11.21
C GLY A 397 -1.19 21.69 -10.79
N LEU A 398 0.00 21.07 -10.73
CA LEU A 398 0.15 19.71 -10.21
C LEU A 398 -0.21 19.64 -8.72
N ILE A 399 0.25 20.58 -7.90
CA ILE A 399 -0.13 20.66 -6.48
C ILE A 399 -1.65 20.82 -6.35
N ALA A 400 -2.26 21.71 -7.14
CA ALA A 400 -3.71 21.91 -7.15
C ALA A 400 -4.48 20.62 -7.50
N LEU A 401 -4.03 19.89 -8.53
CA LEU A 401 -4.64 18.62 -8.92
C LEU A 401 -4.52 17.57 -7.81
N VAL A 402 -3.36 17.45 -7.19
CA VAL A 402 -3.16 16.52 -6.06
C VAL A 402 -4.03 16.92 -4.86
N LEU A 403 -4.24 18.21 -4.60
CA LEU A 403 -5.18 18.66 -3.56
C LEU A 403 -6.64 18.34 -3.89
N VAL A 404 -7.03 18.30 -5.17
CA VAL A 404 -8.36 17.82 -5.57
C VAL A 404 -8.51 16.33 -5.26
N PHE A 405 -7.51 15.51 -5.60
CA PHE A 405 -7.51 14.09 -5.21
C PHE A 405 -7.46 13.89 -3.71
N ALA A 406 -6.71 14.73 -2.99
CA ALA A 406 -6.66 14.70 -1.54
C ALA A 406 -8.03 15.00 -0.92
N ALA A 407 -8.77 15.99 -1.42
CA ALA A 407 -10.13 16.29 -0.96
C ALA A 407 -11.09 15.14 -1.26
N ALA A 408 -11.01 14.54 -2.46
CA ALA A 408 -11.82 13.39 -2.82
C ALA A 408 -11.52 12.19 -1.91
N ALA A 409 -10.24 11.83 -1.76
CA ALA A 409 -9.80 10.77 -0.86
C ALA A 409 -10.25 11.04 0.58
N GLN A 410 -10.09 12.28 1.06
CA GLN A 410 -10.52 12.67 2.40
C GLN A 410 -12.05 12.59 2.60
N GLY A 411 -12.84 12.81 1.55
CA GLY A 411 -14.30 12.71 1.60
C GLY A 411 -14.83 11.28 1.53
N PHE A 412 -14.19 10.40 0.75
CA PHE A 412 -14.69 9.04 0.49
C PHE A 412 -13.94 7.94 1.25
N ALA A 413 -12.65 8.13 1.50
CA ALA A 413 -11.75 7.15 2.14
C ALA A 413 -10.63 7.86 2.94
N PRO A 414 -10.96 8.53 4.07
CA PRO A 414 -10.02 9.34 4.84
C PRO A 414 -8.69 8.63 5.19
N GLU A 415 -8.74 7.33 5.42
CA GLU A 415 -7.62 6.44 5.70
C GLU A 415 -6.57 6.39 4.58
N THR A 416 -6.93 6.79 3.36
CA THR A 416 -6.04 6.83 2.20
C THR A 416 -5.51 8.24 1.89
N ALA A 417 -6.14 9.28 2.45
CA ALA A 417 -5.90 10.67 2.08
C ALA A 417 -4.47 11.14 2.39
N PHE A 418 -3.81 10.52 3.38
CA PHE A 418 -2.42 10.82 3.74
C PHE A 418 -1.46 10.69 2.54
N LEU A 419 -1.73 9.75 1.62
CA LEU A 419 -0.91 9.53 0.43
C LEU A 419 -0.80 10.81 -0.43
N PHE A 420 -1.85 11.62 -0.47
CA PHE A 420 -1.89 12.87 -1.23
C PHE A 420 -1.57 14.10 -0.36
N LEU A 421 -2.10 14.13 0.86
CA LEU A 421 -2.02 15.30 1.74
C LEU A 421 -0.58 15.62 2.15
N TRP A 422 0.22 14.63 2.56
CA TRP A 422 1.59 14.88 3.01
C TRP A 422 2.49 15.38 1.87
N PRO A 423 2.54 14.73 0.69
CA PRO A 423 3.30 15.26 -0.44
C PRO A 423 2.83 16.64 -0.89
N ALA A 424 1.52 16.88 -0.96
CA ALA A 424 0.98 18.18 -1.40
C ALA A 424 1.28 19.30 -0.39
N LEU A 425 1.16 19.03 0.91
CA LEU A 425 1.50 19.98 1.97
C LEU A 425 2.97 20.39 1.91
N LEU A 426 3.87 19.42 1.78
CA LEU A 426 5.31 19.67 1.69
C LEU A 426 5.67 20.38 0.38
N ALA A 427 5.09 19.99 -0.74
CA ALA A 427 5.27 20.67 -2.02
C ALA A 427 4.79 22.13 -1.98
N ALA A 428 3.61 22.39 -1.39
CA ALA A 428 3.06 23.73 -1.23
C ALA A 428 3.92 24.60 -0.30
N LEU A 429 4.40 24.05 0.82
CA LEU A 429 5.32 24.74 1.73
C LEU A 429 6.60 25.17 1.01
N VAL A 430 7.21 24.25 0.27
CA VAL A 430 8.46 24.52 -0.45
C VAL A 430 8.24 25.46 -1.62
N ALA A 431 7.06 25.44 -2.26
CA ALA A 431 6.67 26.42 -3.25
C ALA A 431 6.60 27.84 -2.67
N VAL A 432 6.09 28.02 -1.44
CA VAL A 432 6.12 29.31 -0.74
C VAL A 432 7.57 29.75 -0.50
N ILE A 433 8.41 28.86 0.02
CA ILE A 433 9.83 29.12 0.28
C ILE A 433 10.52 29.58 -1.02
N ALA A 434 10.41 28.80 -2.09
CA ALA A 434 11.02 29.12 -3.38
C ALA A 434 10.53 30.48 -3.93
N ALA A 435 9.23 30.76 -3.86
CA ALA A 435 8.66 32.03 -4.32
C ALA A 435 9.12 33.25 -3.48
N LEU A 436 9.46 33.05 -2.20
CA LEU A 436 9.99 34.11 -1.34
C LEU A 436 11.45 34.43 -1.67
N PHE A 437 12.28 33.40 -1.90
CA PHE A 437 13.73 33.52 -2.08
C PHE A 437 14.17 33.83 -3.52
N ASP A 438 13.66 33.09 -4.50
CA ASP A 438 13.96 33.28 -5.91
C ASP A 438 12.74 32.91 -6.78
N PRO A 439 11.85 33.86 -7.03
CA PRO A 439 10.69 33.65 -7.89
C PRO A 439 11.04 33.22 -9.30
N ALA A 440 12.26 33.50 -9.79
CA ALA A 440 12.69 33.10 -11.12
C ALA A 440 13.18 31.64 -11.17
N LEU A 441 13.39 30.99 -10.01
CA LEU A 441 13.92 29.63 -9.90
C LEU A 441 15.27 29.41 -10.62
N LEU A 442 16.10 30.46 -10.73
CA LEU A 442 17.36 30.43 -11.48
C LEU A 442 18.55 30.09 -10.59
N LYS A 443 18.46 30.35 -9.28
CA LYS A 443 19.56 30.12 -8.34
C LYS A 443 19.56 28.66 -7.87
N PRO A 444 20.70 27.96 -7.93
CA PRO A 444 20.81 26.61 -7.37
C PRO A 444 20.41 26.54 -5.89
N ALA A 445 20.73 27.59 -5.12
CA ALA A 445 20.38 27.68 -3.70
C ALA A 445 18.87 27.69 -3.43
N SER A 446 18.04 28.25 -4.32
CA SER A 446 16.58 28.24 -4.17
C SER A 446 15.95 26.90 -4.55
N LEU A 447 16.67 26.08 -5.33
CA LEU A 447 16.25 24.72 -5.68
C LEU A 447 16.69 23.68 -4.65
N ALA A 448 17.58 24.02 -3.71
CA ALA A 448 18.03 23.07 -2.69
C ALA A 448 16.88 22.57 -1.78
N PRO A 449 15.97 23.41 -1.24
CA PRO A 449 14.83 22.92 -0.46
C PRO A 449 13.89 22.04 -1.29
N VAL A 450 13.72 22.35 -2.57
CA VAL A 450 12.96 21.56 -3.54
C VAL A 450 13.58 20.18 -3.73
N ALA A 451 14.88 20.13 -4.03
CA ALA A 451 15.61 18.88 -4.25
C ALA A 451 15.62 17.99 -3.01
N VAL A 452 15.83 18.57 -1.82
CA VAL A 452 15.78 17.84 -0.55
C VAL A 452 14.39 17.26 -0.32
N THR A 453 13.34 18.06 -0.54
CA THR A 453 11.95 17.59 -0.37
C THR A 453 11.60 16.51 -1.38
N ALA A 454 11.99 16.67 -2.64
CA ALA A 454 11.80 15.65 -3.67
C ALA A 454 12.54 14.36 -3.34
N ALA A 455 13.76 14.43 -2.80
CA ALA A 455 14.52 13.26 -2.37
C ALA A 455 13.87 12.54 -1.18
N VAL A 456 13.51 13.28 -0.11
CA VAL A 456 12.94 12.70 1.11
C VAL A 456 11.53 12.15 0.84
N VAL A 457 10.64 12.95 0.27
CA VAL A 457 9.26 12.52 0.00
C VAL A 457 9.25 11.49 -1.13
N GLY A 458 10.12 11.63 -2.14
CA GLY A 458 10.27 10.63 -3.21
C GLY A 458 10.74 9.28 -2.68
N ALA A 459 11.72 9.25 -1.77
CA ALA A 459 12.17 8.00 -1.14
C ALA A 459 11.05 7.33 -0.32
N TRP A 460 10.26 8.13 0.42
CA TRP A 460 9.09 7.62 1.15
C TRP A 460 8.03 7.06 0.19
N LEU A 461 7.72 7.77 -0.90
CA LEU A 461 6.79 7.29 -1.93
C LEU A 461 7.27 6.00 -2.60
N VAL A 462 8.56 5.89 -2.93
CA VAL A 462 9.14 4.65 -3.47
C VAL A 462 8.99 3.48 -2.48
N GLY A 463 9.19 3.73 -1.18
CA GLY A 463 8.96 2.73 -0.14
C GLY A 463 7.51 2.24 -0.06
N LEU A 464 6.54 3.06 -0.46
CA LEU A 464 5.12 2.68 -0.57
C LEU A 464 4.77 2.04 -1.92
N SER A 465 5.43 2.46 -3.01
CA SER A 465 5.13 2.02 -4.37
C SER A 465 5.25 0.51 -4.54
N HIS A 466 6.32 -0.08 -4.03
CA HIS A 466 6.57 -1.51 -4.21
C HIS A 466 5.52 -2.38 -3.49
N PRO A 467 5.22 -2.20 -2.19
CA PRO A 467 4.13 -2.92 -1.54
C PRO A 467 2.75 -2.69 -2.15
N VAL A 468 2.44 -1.45 -2.58
CA VAL A 468 1.18 -1.16 -3.29
C VAL A 468 1.10 -1.95 -4.59
N PHE A 469 2.20 -2.02 -5.34
CA PHE A 469 2.25 -2.75 -6.59
C PHE A 469 2.13 -4.27 -6.38
N LEU A 470 2.81 -4.82 -5.36
CA LEU A 470 2.66 -6.22 -4.98
C LEU A 470 1.22 -6.56 -4.53
N GLY A 471 0.57 -5.63 -3.84
CA GLY A 471 -0.81 -5.79 -3.36
C GLY A 471 -1.85 -5.78 -4.49
N ILE A 472 -1.86 -4.72 -5.32
CA ILE A 472 -2.94 -4.45 -6.30
C ILE A 472 -2.47 -4.29 -7.75
N GLY A 473 -1.16 -4.31 -8.01
CA GLY A 473 -0.59 -3.98 -9.33
C GLY A 473 -0.95 -4.98 -10.43
N MET A 474 -1.27 -6.23 -10.08
CA MET A 474 -1.75 -7.24 -11.03
C MET A 474 -3.08 -6.85 -11.67
N ASP A 475 -4.01 -6.26 -10.90
CA ASP A 475 -5.33 -5.86 -11.38
C ASP A 475 -5.40 -4.38 -11.78
N LEU A 476 -4.65 -3.54 -11.06
CA LEU A 476 -4.63 -2.08 -11.22
C LEU A 476 -3.19 -1.58 -11.41
N PRO A 477 -2.52 -1.91 -12.54
CA PRO A 477 -1.15 -1.48 -12.81
C PRO A 477 -1.00 0.06 -12.83
N GLY A 478 -2.10 0.75 -13.15
CA GLY A 478 -2.21 2.22 -13.12
C GLY A 478 -2.01 2.86 -11.74
N ALA A 479 -2.03 2.09 -10.64
CA ALA A 479 -1.71 2.60 -9.30
C ALA A 479 -0.32 3.25 -9.24
N LEU A 480 0.67 2.73 -9.99
CA LEU A 480 1.99 3.33 -10.07
C LEU A 480 2.02 4.63 -10.87
N ALA A 481 1.10 4.84 -11.82
CA ALA A 481 0.97 6.14 -12.49
C ALA A 481 0.50 7.21 -11.49
N LEU A 482 -0.38 6.88 -10.55
CA LEU A 482 -0.79 7.80 -9.51
C LEU A 482 0.37 8.22 -8.59
N LEU A 483 1.20 7.25 -8.17
CA LEU A 483 2.41 7.51 -7.38
C LEU A 483 3.45 8.30 -8.21
N GLY A 484 3.55 8.01 -9.50
CA GLY A 484 4.33 8.79 -10.46
C GLY A 484 3.90 10.25 -10.56
N LEU A 485 2.60 10.56 -10.42
CA LEU A 485 2.10 11.94 -10.43
C LEU A 485 2.59 12.70 -9.19
N LEU A 486 2.60 12.04 -8.02
CA LEU A 486 3.12 12.62 -6.78
C LEU A 486 4.62 12.89 -6.91
N GLY A 487 5.38 11.94 -7.49
CA GLY A 487 6.79 12.14 -7.83
C GLY A 487 7.00 13.31 -8.80
N LEU A 488 6.23 13.36 -9.90
CA LEU A 488 6.26 14.42 -10.90
C LEU A 488 6.03 15.80 -10.28
N MET A 489 5.04 15.92 -9.39
CA MET A 489 4.75 17.16 -8.66
C MET A 489 5.97 17.66 -7.88
N LEU A 490 6.72 16.76 -7.24
CA LEU A 490 7.89 17.12 -6.42
C LEU A 490 9.09 17.56 -7.27
N VAL A 491 9.30 16.92 -8.42
CA VAL A 491 10.46 17.20 -9.29
C VAL A 491 10.19 18.25 -10.37
N ARG A 492 8.93 18.59 -10.65
CA ARG A 492 8.55 19.61 -11.64
C ARG A 492 9.36 20.92 -11.54
N PRO A 493 9.54 21.53 -10.37
CA PRO A 493 10.36 22.75 -10.23
C PRO A 493 11.84 22.60 -10.61
N LEU A 494 12.36 21.37 -10.73
CA LEU A 494 13.75 21.09 -11.10
C LEU A 494 13.94 20.93 -12.61
N SER A 495 12.87 21.00 -13.41
CA SER A 495 12.99 20.92 -14.87
C SER A 495 13.67 22.17 -15.44
N PRO A 496 14.51 22.03 -16.48
CA PRO A 496 14.99 23.18 -17.24
C PRO A 496 13.82 23.88 -17.95
N GLU A 497 13.89 25.21 -18.10
CA GLU A 497 12.94 25.98 -18.93
C GLU A 497 13.10 25.69 -20.42
#